data_AF-A0A7C7YRC7-F1
#
_entry.id   AF-A0A7C7YRC7-F1
#
_cell.length_a   1.000
_cell.length_b   1.000
_cell.length_c   1.000
_cell.angle_alpha   90.00
_cell.angle_beta   90.00
_cell.angle_gamma   90.00
#
_symmetry.space_group_name_H-M   'P 1'
#
loop_
_entity.id
_entity.type
_entity.pdbx_description
1 polymer ?
#
loop_
_entity_poly.entity_id
_entity_poly.type
_entity_poly.pdbx_seq_one_letter_code
_entity_poly.pdbx_strand_id
1 'polypeptide(L)'
;MIKTGGGVSKLSIGIDLGTTNSTVCVFDNGEPRLLGDIKSTRSRRELIPSLVAENTDGEIVIGELAKSYSHQCIREAKREIGVKDYDKKKYELPNHSLSPILVSQLILGKLVSIVEDSYPGNKVEEAVITVPANFNDAEKNATKDAANLAGINTVHLIAEPTAAYLAYGHFAASTEEIAFVFDFGGGTLDISIVETMESVAESRGVGGDKNLGGKDIDEAFMSFIKSKFDAEHPDAEIQDGKSEALKEAAESVKKKLSSVESSNIFIANFAKVGGELRNLQQDITRSEFEDSISEILAKAKACVREALKTCNMKPSEVNTVLLVGGSSHIPCIRELVLGTFGSKEALDLDADCAVAQGASIRHAMLNDQLNAKDGLVLMDISRYGFGVETIDLVGGYWQQGRYSALMDPQTHFPYEAVHEFSLVHEEQEEVEISVFQSDQKGTLAVSDAISTGVSGRIENIPHSKLGHPHQLKVTISVDENNLISVTSTIPETGQILPLIIDDYSDRLSGKQRMELEKKLSDINYADVEQESALKKINPDGVPFVGSEIGQESAPLVKKAMENLENGGLPEYAERINTLIKELVNALENGNDKVAALYRDKLTDLLFDIEEAQ
;
A
#
# COMPACT_ATOMS: atom_id res chain seq x y z
N MET A 1 16.69 -30.82 33.30
CA MET A 1 15.24 -30.56 33.36
C MET A 1 14.95 -29.43 32.41
N ILE A 2 14.38 -29.78 31.26
CA ILE A 2 13.98 -28.86 30.19
C ILE A 2 12.73 -28.13 30.68
N LYS A 3 12.79 -26.80 30.81
CA LYS A 3 11.60 -25.99 31.06
C LYS A 3 10.80 -25.92 29.76
N THR A 4 9.83 -26.80 29.61
CA THR A 4 8.71 -26.65 28.68
C THR A 4 7.73 -25.65 29.28
N GLY A 5 8.01 -24.36 29.11
CA GLY A 5 7.05 -23.29 29.32
C GLY A 5 6.76 -22.64 27.98
N GLY A 6 5.85 -23.22 27.21
CA GLY A 6 5.35 -22.64 25.96
C GLY A 6 4.43 -21.47 26.29
N GLY A 7 5.01 -20.29 26.51
CA GLY A 7 4.30 -19.04 26.23
C GLY A 7 4.28 -18.89 24.72
N VAL A 8 3.11 -18.59 24.13
CA VAL A 8 3.01 -18.19 22.73
C VAL A 8 3.91 -16.96 22.59
N SER A 9 5.03 -17.08 21.88
CA SER A 9 5.86 -15.92 21.56
C SER A 9 5.01 -14.98 20.71
N LYS A 10 4.80 -13.75 21.19
CA LYS A 10 4.06 -12.71 20.49
C LYS A 10 4.62 -12.56 19.06
N LEU A 11 3.81 -12.74 18.03
CA LEU A 11 4.28 -12.56 16.65
C LEU A 11 4.50 -11.08 16.38
N SER A 12 5.67 -10.73 15.85
CA SER A 12 5.96 -9.37 15.39
C SER A 12 5.62 -9.27 13.91
N ILE A 13 4.57 -8.51 13.60
CA ILE A 13 3.96 -8.40 12.28
C ILE A 13 4.28 -7.02 11.68
N GLY A 14 4.77 -7.01 10.45
CA GLY A 14 4.93 -5.83 9.62
C GLY A 14 4.04 -5.91 8.38
N ILE A 15 3.29 -4.86 8.10
CA ILE A 15 2.40 -4.77 6.95
C ILE A 15 2.83 -3.61 6.08
N ASP A 16 3.09 -3.88 4.81
CA ASP A 16 3.17 -2.85 3.79
C ASP A 16 1.83 -2.74 3.06
N LEU A 17 1.06 -1.71 3.39
CA LEU A 17 -0.19 -1.41 2.71
C LEU A 17 0.14 -0.58 1.46
N GLY A 18 0.51 -1.17 0.34
CA GLY A 18 0.92 -0.39 -0.84
C GLY A 18 -0.23 0.05 -1.75
N THR A 19 0.06 0.99 -2.65
CA THR A 19 -0.96 1.55 -3.59
C THR A 19 -1.42 0.51 -4.61
N THR A 20 -0.51 -0.32 -5.12
CA THR A 20 -0.79 -1.30 -6.19
C THR A 20 -0.77 -2.73 -5.67
N ASN A 21 0.17 -3.05 -4.79
CA ASN A 21 0.25 -4.33 -4.09
C ASN A 21 0.57 -4.03 -2.62
N SER A 22 0.15 -4.93 -1.75
CA SER A 22 0.45 -4.95 -0.33
C SER A 22 1.15 -6.25 0.04
N THR A 23 1.94 -6.21 1.09
CA THR A 23 2.67 -7.38 1.60
C THR A 23 2.54 -7.47 3.11
N VAL A 24 2.68 -8.68 3.65
CA VAL A 24 2.72 -8.90 5.09
C VAL A 24 3.88 -9.81 5.44
N CYS A 25 4.60 -9.46 6.50
CA CYS A 25 5.79 -10.13 6.98
C CYS A 25 5.65 -10.39 8.48
N VAL A 26 6.12 -11.56 8.92
CA VAL A 26 6.24 -11.90 10.34
C VAL A 26 7.70 -12.07 10.68
N PHE A 27 8.12 -11.55 11.83
CA PHE A 27 9.44 -11.82 12.37
C PHE A 27 9.36 -13.08 13.25
N ASP A 28 9.96 -14.16 12.77
CA ASP A 28 9.86 -15.49 13.36
C ASP A 28 11.25 -16.14 13.40
N ASN A 29 11.61 -16.73 14.54
CA ASN A 29 12.92 -17.35 14.80
C ASN A 29 14.14 -16.44 14.51
N GLY A 30 13.99 -15.13 14.70
CA GLY A 30 15.08 -14.17 14.53
C GLY A 30 15.24 -13.63 13.12
N GLU A 31 14.36 -13.98 12.19
CA GLU A 31 14.41 -13.53 10.80
C GLU A 31 13.02 -13.06 10.29
N PRO A 32 12.96 -12.07 9.40
CA PRO A 32 11.72 -11.67 8.73
C PRO A 32 11.30 -12.72 7.69
N ARG A 33 10.03 -13.11 7.73
CA ARG A 33 9.41 -14.08 6.81
C ARG A 33 8.16 -13.48 6.17
N LEU A 34 8.22 -13.26 4.86
CA LEU A 34 7.07 -12.83 4.07
C LEU A 34 6.02 -13.95 3.97
N LEU A 35 4.75 -13.55 3.95
CA LEU A 35 3.63 -14.47 3.80
C LEU A 35 2.85 -14.16 2.53
N GLY A 36 2.60 -15.22 1.75
CA GLY A 36 1.63 -15.20 0.66
C GLY A 36 0.29 -15.79 1.08
N ASP A 37 -0.72 -15.61 0.24
CA ASP A 37 -2.05 -16.20 0.47
C ASP A 37 -2.03 -17.71 0.24
N ILE A 38 -1.74 -18.49 1.28
CA ILE A 38 -1.58 -19.94 1.20
C ILE A 38 -2.85 -20.67 0.75
N LYS A 39 -4.02 -20.06 0.98
CA LYS A 39 -5.32 -20.61 0.59
C LYS A 39 -5.73 -20.20 -0.83
N SER A 40 -5.06 -19.24 -1.45
CA SER A 40 -5.33 -18.87 -2.84
C SER A 40 -4.92 -19.98 -3.79
N THR A 41 -5.87 -20.41 -4.63
CA THR A 41 -5.66 -21.36 -5.73
C THR A 41 -5.01 -20.70 -6.95
N ARG A 42 -5.01 -19.36 -7.02
CA ARG A 42 -4.51 -18.59 -8.18
C ARG A 42 -3.05 -18.18 -8.06
N SER A 43 -2.61 -17.87 -6.85
CA SER A 43 -1.28 -17.35 -6.58
C SER A 43 -0.99 -17.43 -5.09
N ARG A 44 0.16 -18.02 -4.74
CA ARG A 44 0.70 -18.03 -3.37
C ARG A 44 1.81 -16.99 -3.18
N ARG A 45 1.86 -15.99 -4.06
CA ARG A 45 2.86 -14.92 -4.00
C ARG A 45 2.66 -14.07 -2.76
N GLU A 46 3.76 -13.52 -2.28
CA GLU A 46 3.88 -12.62 -1.14
C GLU A 46 3.29 -11.23 -1.45
N LEU A 47 3.27 -10.86 -2.73
CA LEU A 47 2.65 -9.63 -3.25
C LEU A 47 1.15 -9.83 -3.48
N ILE A 48 0.34 -9.24 -2.61
CA ILE A 48 -1.12 -9.28 -2.69
C ILE A 48 -1.61 -8.01 -3.39
N PRO A 49 -2.32 -8.09 -4.53
CA PRO A 49 -2.82 -6.89 -5.22
C PRO A 49 -3.74 -6.05 -4.33
N SER A 50 -3.56 -4.72 -4.33
CA SER A 50 -4.39 -3.76 -3.59
C SER A 50 -5.68 -3.48 -4.36
N LEU A 51 -6.47 -4.53 -4.54
CA LEU A 51 -7.63 -4.58 -5.43
C LEU A 51 -8.85 -5.08 -4.68
N VAL A 52 -9.98 -4.43 -4.88
CA VAL A 52 -11.29 -4.84 -4.34
C VAL A 52 -12.31 -4.82 -5.47
N ALA A 53 -13.13 -5.86 -5.58
CA ALA A 53 -14.23 -5.91 -6.53
C ALA A 53 -15.44 -6.62 -5.90
N GLU A 54 -16.55 -6.62 -6.62
CA GLU A 54 -17.75 -7.37 -6.26
C GLU A 54 -17.98 -8.46 -7.32
N ASN A 55 -18.27 -9.69 -6.88
CA ASN A 55 -18.64 -10.77 -7.79
C ASN A 55 -20.13 -10.68 -8.18
N THR A 56 -20.58 -11.58 -9.06
CA THR A 56 -21.97 -11.61 -9.53
C THR A 56 -22.98 -11.96 -8.45
N ASP A 57 -22.55 -12.58 -7.36
CA ASP A 57 -23.38 -12.96 -6.21
C ASP A 57 -23.49 -11.81 -5.18
N GLY A 58 -22.85 -10.67 -5.45
CA GLY A 58 -22.81 -9.51 -4.56
C GLY A 58 -21.79 -9.64 -3.43
N GLU A 59 -20.86 -10.59 -3.51
CA GLU A 59 -19.81 -10.78 -2.50
C GLU A 59 -18.57 -9.96 -2.83
N ILE A 60 -17.92 -9.43 -1.80
CA ILE A 60 -16.66 -8.70 -1.95
C ILE A 60 -15.50 -9.68 -2.14
N VAL A 61 -14.70 -9.44 -3.19
CA VAL A 61 -13.47 -10.16 -3.50
C VAL A 61 -12.28 -9.22 -3.43
N ILE A 62 -11.16 -9.70 -2.88
CA ILE A 62 -9.97 -8.89 -2.59
C ILE A 62 -8.73 -9.56 -3.20
N GLY A 63 -7.74 -8.79 -3.62
CA GLY A 63 -6.46 -9.31 -4.07
C GLY A 63 -6.50 -9.96 -5.45
N GLU A 64 -5.92 -11.15 -5.57
CA GLU A 64 -5.82 -11.87 -6.85
C GLU A 64 -7.17 -12.31 -7.42
N LEU A 65 -8.18 -12.50 -6.56
CA LEU A 65 -9.54 -12.78 -7.01
C LEU A 65 -10.15 -11.56 -7.70
N ALA A 66 -9.89 -10.35 -7.18
CA ALA A 66 -10.41 -9.11 -7.73
C ALA A 66 -9.85 -8.79 -9.14
N LYS A 67 -8.65 -9.29 -9.50
CA LYS A 67 -8.07 -9.10 -10.85
C LYS A 67 -8.98 -9.59 -11.98
N SER A 68 -9.75 -10.65 -11.76
CA SER A 68 -10.67 -11.17 -12.80
C SER A 68 -11.79 -10.19 -13.18
N TYR A 69 -12.05 -9.20 -12.34
CA TYR A 69 -13.15 -8.26 -12.53
C TYR A 69 -12.71 -6.97 -13.22
N SER A 70 -11.44 -6.85 -13.67
CA SER A 70 -10.87 -5.78 -14.50
C SER A 70 -11.50 -4.39 -14.29
N HIS A 71 -12.51 -4.04 -15.09
CA HIS A 71 -13.27 -2.79 -15.17
C HIS A 71 -14.19 -2.49 -13.97
N GLN A 72 -14.51 -3.47 -13.13
CA GLN A 72 -15.37 -3.32 -11.94
C GLN A 72 -14.55 -3.34 -10.64
N CYS A 73 -13.23 -3.23 -10.76
CA CYS A 73 -12.32 -3.31 -9.62
C CYS A 73 -11.89 -1.92 -9.15
N ILE A 74 -12.03 -1.68 -7.85
CA ILE A 74 -11.45 -0.56 -7.13
C ILE A 74 -9.94 -0.77 -7.01
N ARG A 75 -9.16 0.25 -7.38
CA ARG A 75 -7.70 0.26 -7.34
C ARG A 75 -7.18 1.53 -6.71
N GLU A 76 -5.91 1.51 -6.28
CA GLU A 76 -5.16 2.71 -5.89
C GLU A 76 -5.81 3.53 -4.77
N ALA A 77 -6.66 2.90 -3.95
CA ALA A 77 -7.45 3.59 -2.93
C ALA A 77 -6.58 4.28 -1.88
N LYS A 78 -5.32 3.84 -1.70
CA LYS A 78 -4.33 4.50 -0.85
C LYS A 78 -4.06 5.96 -1.26
N ARG A 79 -4.23 6.34 -2.53
CA ARG A 79 -4.09 7.75 -2.95
C ARG A 79 -5.23 8.65 -2.46
N GLU A 80 -6.36 8.06 -2.11
CA GLU A 80 -7.56 8.79 -1.69
C GLU A 80 -7.79 8.69 -0.17
N ILE A 81 -6.98 7.92 0.56
CA ILE A 81 -7.14 7.72 2.00
C ILE A 81 -6.74 9.00 2.75
N GLY A 82 -7.65 9.54 3.57
CA GLY A 82 -7.38 10.75 4.36
C GLY A 82 -7.13 12.04 3.56
N VAL A 83 -7.43 12.04 2.24
CA VAL A 83 -7.43 13.26 1.43
C VAL A 83 -8.66 14.10 1.79
N LYS A 84 -8.52 15.44 1.79
CA LYS A 84 -9.59 16.39 2.11
C LYS A 84 -10.91 16.00 1.41
N ASP A 85 -12.02 16.00 2.16
CA ASP A 85 -13.32 15.46 1.74
C ASP A 85 -13.38 13.91 1.57
N TYR A 86 -12.59 13.15 2.33
CA TYR A 86 -12.45 11.68 2.17
C TYR A 86 -13.78 10.88 2.20
N ASP A 87 -14.82 11.35 2.90
CA ASP A 87 -16.15 10.69 2.93
C ASP A 87 -17.02 11.03 1.69
N LYS A 88 -16.62 12.02 0.88
CA LYS A 88 -17.26 12.34 -0.41
C LYS A 88 -16.83 11.38 -1.51
N LYS A 89 -15.57 10.92 -1.50
CA LYS A 89 -15.12 9.93 -2.48
C LYS A 89 -15.72 8.58 -2.10
N LYS A 90 -16.58 8.08 -2.97
CA LYS A 90 -17.14 6.74 -2.85
C LYS A 90 -16.84 5.96 -4.11
N TYR A 91 -16.46 4.71 -3.91
CA TYR A 91 -16.34 3.73 -4.95
C TYR A 91 -17.65 2.96 -5.02
N GLU A 92 -18.33 3.10 -6.15
CA GLU A 92 -19.59 2.41 -6.41
C GLU A 92 -19.31 1.05 -7.04
N LEU A 93 -19.67 0.01 -6.32
CA LEU A 93 -19.83 -1.37 -6.80
C LEU A 93 -21.34 -1.64 -7.00
N PRO A 94 -21.74 -2.72 -7.68
CA PRO A 94 -23.14 -2.96 -8.00
C PRO A 94 -24.08 -2.94 -6.79
N ASN A 95 -23.65 -3.49 -5.64
CA ASN A 95 -24.44 -3.51 -4.41
C ASN A 95 -23.82 -2.73 -3.24
N HIS A 96 -22.56 -2.27 -3.37
CA HIS A 96 -21.84 -1.60 -2.29
C HIS A 96 -21.31 -0.22 -2.68
N SER A 97 -21.31 0.71 -1.72
CA SER A 97 -20.66 2.02 -1.85
C SER A 97 -19.60 2.15 -0.76
N LEU A 98 -18.32 2.09 -1.16
CA LEU A 98 -17.18 1.97 -0.25
C LEU A 98 -16.36 3.27 -0.21
N SER A 99 -15.98 3.72 0.98
CA SER A 99 -15.02 4.81 1.16
C SER A 99 -13.58 4.30 1.03
N PRO A 100 -12.58 5.17 0.78
CA PRO A 100 -11.16 4.77 0.75
C PRO A 100 -10.69 4.05 2.02
N ILE A 101 -11.21 4.43 3.20
CA ILE A 101 -10.92 3.78 4.47
C ILE A 101 -11.46 2.34 4.48
N LEU A 102 -12.70 2.12 4.04
CA LEU A 102 -13.27 0.78 3.94
C LEU A 102 -12.49 -0.08 2.94
N VAL A 103 -12.13 0.44 1.78
CA VAL A 103 -11.30 -0.30 0.81
C VAL A 103 -9.95 -0.70 1.41
N SER A 104 -9.31 0.22 2.13
CA SER A 104 -8.03 -0.05 2.81
C SER A 104 -8.19 -1.06 3.95
N GLN A 105 -9.29 -0.98 4.70
CA GLN A 105 -9.65 -1.95 5.73
C GLN A 105 -9.83 -3.34 5.13
N LEU A 106 -10.51 -3.47 3.99
CA LEU A 106 -10.75 -4.76 3.34
C LEU A 106 -9.41 -5.42 2.95
N ILE A 107 -8.48 -4.63 2.41
CA ILE A 107 -7.12 -5.08 2.07
C ILE A 107 -6.37 -5.49 3.35
N LEU A 108 -6.38 -4.67 4.41
CA LEU A 108 -5.74 -4.99 5.68
C LEU A 108 -6.34 -6.25 6.32
N GLY A 109 -7.66 -6.40 6.30
CA GLY A 109 -8.36 -7.60 6.80
C GLY A 109 -7.95 -8.86 6.03
N LYS A 110 -7.71 -8.75 4.71
CA LYS A 110 -7.16 -9.85 3.92
C LYS A 110 -5.72 -10.20 4.34
N LEU A 111 -4.88 -9.21 4.66
CA LEU A 111 -3.51 -9.46 5.13
C LEU A 111 -3.50 -10.07 6.54
N VAL A 112 -4.39 -9.60 7.43
CA VAL A 112 -4.62 -10.20 8.74
C VAL A 112 -5.01 -11.66 8.60
N SER A 113 -5.99 -12.00 7.74
CA SER A 113 -6.40 -13.40 7.56
C SER A 113 -5.28 -14.29 7.01
N ILE A 114 -4.40 -13.76 6.15
CA ILE A 114 -3.21 -14.49 5.69
C ILE A 114 -2.28 -14.85 6.86
N VAL A 115 -2.07 -13.93 7.80
CA VAL A 115 -1.26 -14.20 9.01
C VAL A 115 -1.93 -15.24 9.88
N GLU A 116 -3.22 -15.07 10.19
CA GLU A 116 -3.97 -15.97 11.07
C GLU A 116 -4.09 -17.39 10.49
N ASP A 117 -4.22 -17.50 9.16
CA ASP A 117 -4.23 -18.77 8.44
C ASP A 117 -2.86 -19.46 8.44
N SER A 118 -1.79 -18.67 8.33
CA SER A 118 -0.41 -19.18 8.35
C SER A 118 0.05 -19.55 9.77
N TYR A 119 -0.52 -18.91 10.79
CA TYR A 119 -0.21 -19.12 12.22
C TYR A 119 -1.49 -19.37 13.04
N PRO A 120 -2.19 -20.51 12.85
CA PRO A 120 -3.47 -20.77 13.49
C PRO A 120 -3.45 -20.61 15.02
N GLY A 121 -4.45 -19.91 15.55
CA GLY A 121 -4.59 -19.62 16.98
C GLY A 121 -3.87 -18.35 17.44
N ASN A 122 -3.14 -17.65 16.55
CA ASN A 122 -2.61 -16.32 16.80
C ASN A 122 -3.53 -15.29 16.16
N LYS A 123 -4.05 -14.37 16.97
CA LYS A 123 -4.89 -13.27 16.50
C LYS A 123 -4.02 -12.03 16.27
N VAL A 124 -4.24 -11.30 15.18
CA VAL A 124 -3.47 -10.09 14.87
C VAL A 124 -4.09 -8.88 15.57
N GLU A 125 -3.66 -8.61 16.81
CA GLU A 125 -4.16 -7.45 17.59
C GLU A 125 -3.18 -6.27 17.62
N GLU A 126 -1.95 -6.48 17.16
CA GLU A 126 -0.89 -5.47 17.09
C GLU A 126 -0.04 -5.66 15.84
N ALA A 127 0.31 -4.57 15.15
CA ALA A 127 1.18 -4.59 13.98
C ALA A 127 1.89 -3.25 13.79
N VAL A 128 3.03 -3.29 13.08
CA VAL A 128 3.62 -2.10 12.45
C VAL A 128 3.11 -2.02 11.02
N ILE A 129 2.57 -0.86 10.63
CA ILE A 129 2.03 -0.60 9.29
C ILE A 129 2.83 0.54 8.65
N THR A 130 3.22 0.36 7.40
CA THR A 130 4.00 1.34 6.66
C THR A 130 3.09 2.43 6.10
N VAL A 131 3.62 3.65 6.03
CA VAL A 131 2.98 4.80 5.37
C VAL A 131 4.02 5.58 4.56
N PRO A 132 3.64 6.26 3.46
CA PRO A 132 4.54 7.15 2.75
C PRO A 132 5.11 8.20 3.70
N ALA A 133 6.40 8.54 3.56
CA ALA A 133 7.02 9.58 4.38
C ALA A 133 6.34 10.94 4.20
N ASN A 134 5.73 11.15 3.02
CA ASN A 134 4.99 12.36 2.68
C ASN A 134 3.51 12.37 3.14
N PHE A 135 3.03 11.31 3.81
CA PHE A 135 1.70 11.31 4.39
C PHE A 135 1.58 12.35 5.49
N ASN A 136 0.51 13.13 5.36
CA ASN A 136 0.12 14.15 6.29
C ASN A 136 -0.61 13.52 7.49
N ASP A 137 -0.87 14.30 8.53
CA ASP A 137 -1.46 13.77 9.76
C ASP A 137 -2.86 13.12 9.55
N ALA A 138 -3.73 13.66 8.71
CA ALA A 138 -5.04 13.05 8.41
C ALA A 138 -4.91 11.71 7.65
N GLU A 139 -3.98 11.62 6.69
CA GLU A 139 -3.70 10.40 5.91
C GLU A 139 -3.17 9.26 6.82
N LYS A 140 -2.32 9.58 7.80
CA LYS A 140 -1.84 8.64 8.83
C LYS A 140 -2.97 8.15 9.75
N ASN A 141 -3.82 9.06 10.22
CA ASN A 141 -4.96 8.70 11.06
C ASN A 141 -5.96 7.80 10.32
N ALA A 142 -6.25 8.12 9.06
CA ALA A 142 -7.14 7.31 8.23
C ALA A 142 -6.59 5.89 8.00
N THR A 143 -5.27 5.75 7.87
CA THR A 143 -4.60 4.44 7.81
C THR A 143 -4.75 3.67 9.13
N LYS A 144 -4.53 4.35 10.27
CA LYS A 144 -4.72 3.76 11.60
C LYS A 144 -6.17 3.34 11.84
N ASP A 145 -7.14 4.12 11.38
CA ASP A 145 -8.55 3.79 11.48
C ASP A 145 -8.93 2.59 10.60
N ALA A 146 -8.41 2.50 9.38
CA ALA A 146 -8.59 1.31 8.53
C ALA A 146 -8.04 0.04 9.20
N ALA A 147 -6.90 0.14 9.88
CA ALA A 147 -6.28 -0.95 10.62
C ALA A 147 -7.07 -1.37 11.86
N ASN A 148 -7.57 -0.40 12.64
CA ASN A 148 -8.45 -0.66 13.78
C ASN A 148 -9.72 -1.41 13.33
N LEU A 149 -10.33 -0.97 12.23
CA LEU A 149 -11.50 -1.65 11.64
C LEU A 149 -11.17 -3.05 11.07
N ALA A 150 -9.89 -3.35 10.82
CA ALA A 150 -9.42 -4.68 10.43
C ALA A 150 -9.08 -5.58 11.65
N GLY A 151 -9.28 -5.09 12.88
CA GLY A 151 -9.02 -5.83 14.12
C GLY A 151 -7.64 -5.60 14.75
N ILE A 152 -6.81 -4.74 14.17
CA ILE A 152 -5.49 -4.38 14.70
C ILE A 152 -5.66 -3.24 15.70
N ASN A 153 -5.76 -3.55 16.99
CA ASN A 153 -6.06 -2.57 18.04
C ASN A 153 -4.87 -1.67 18.39
N THR A 154 -3.65 -2.20 18.29
CA THR A 154 -2.41 -1.47 18.56
C THR A 154 -1.64 -1.31 17.25
N VAL A 155 -1.69 -0.10 16.69
CA VAL A 155 -1.06 0.21 15.41
C VAL A 155 0.13 1.12 15.65
N HIS A 156 1.30 0.66 15.20
CA HIS A 156 2.51 1.46 15.10
C HIS A 156 2.72 1.85 13.64
N LEU A 157 3.03 3.11 13.36
CA LEU A 157 3.32 3.57 12.00
C LEU A 157 4.83 3.71 11.81
N ILE A 158 5.30 3.40 10.60
CA ILE A 158 6.67 3.65 10.16
C ILE A 158 6.67 4.19 8.74
N ALA A 159 7.55 5.13 8.44
CA ALA A 159 7.73 5.59 7.07
C ALA A 159 8.29 4.45 6.19
N GLU A 160 7.74 4.27 5.00
CA GLU A 160 8.17 3.26 4.02
C GLU A 160 9.69 3.25 3.76
N PRO A 161 10.35 4.38 3.45
CA PRO A 161 11.80 4.41 3.25
C PRO A 161 12.60 4.10 4.53
N THR A 162 12.07 4.45 5.71
CA THR A 162 12.69 4.11 7.00
C THR A 162 12.59 2.60 7.28
N ALA A 163 11.45 1.97 6.96
CA ALA A 163 11.29 0.53 7.04
C ALA A 163 12.23 -0.19 6.04
N ALA A 164 12.31 0.27 4.80
CA ALA A 164 13.27 -0.23 3.82
C ALA A 164 14.72 -0.18 4.33
N TYR A 165 15.11 0.89 5.02
CA TYR A 165 16.41 0.96 5.68
C TYR A 165 16.59 -0.13 6.74
N LEU A 166 15.57 -0.38 7.58
CA LEU A 166 15.60 -1.49 8.56
C LEU A 166 15.77 -2.87 7.91
N ALA A 167 15.17 -3.10 6.75
CA ALA A 167 15.32 -4.38 6.04
C ALA A 167 16.74 -4.60 5.48
N TYR A 168 17.47 -3.51 5.19
CA TYR A 168 18.86 -3.60 4.74
C TYR A 168 19.79 -4.23 5.79
N GLY A 169 19.48 -4.09 7.08
CA GLY A 169 20.08 -4.94 8.12
C GLY A 169 21.54 -4.63 8.49
N HIS A 170 22.10 -3.48 8.10
CA HIS A 170 23.49 -3.11 8.38
C HIS A 170 23.70 -2.36 9.72
N PHE A 171 23.28 -2.96 10.84
CA PHE A 171 23.24 -2.30 12.17
C PHE A 171 24.33 -2.74 13.14
N ALA A 172 25.52 -3.08 12.65
CA ALA A 172 26.62 -3.41 13.55
C ALA A 172 26.98 -2.19 14.42
N ALA A 173 27.35 -2.41 15.68
CA ALA A 173 27.65 -1.34 16.64
C ALA A 173 28.82 -0.40 16.23
N SER A 174 29.54 -0.69 15.15
CA SER A 174 30.60 0.14 14.57
C SER A 174 30.23 0.74 13.22
N THR A 175 28.95 0.68 12.81
CA THR A 175 28.49 1.24 11.55
C THR A 175 28.51 2.76 11.65
N GLU A 176 29.25 3.39 10.74
CA GLU A 176 29.12 4.80 10.38
C GLU A 176 28.70 4.84 8.92
N GLU A 177 27.46 5.22 8.65
CA GLU A 177 26.89 5.15 7.31
C GLU A 177 25.88 6.27 7.10
N ILE A 178 25.95 6.92 5.94
CA ILE A 178 24.87 7.76 5.43
C ILE A 178 24.22 7.01 4.27
N ALA A 179 23.00 6.53 4.47
CA ALA A 179 22.20 5.84 3.47
C ALA A 179 21.17 6.78 2.85
N PHE A 180 21.09 6.76 1.52
CA PHE A 180 20.02 7.38 0.75
C PHE A 180 19.05 6.30 0.30
N VAL A 181 17.82 6.34 0.80
CA VAL A 181 16.74 5.44 0.43
C VAL A 181 15.84 6.12 -0.58
N PHE A 182 15.67 5.49 -1.72
CA PHE A 182 14.81 5.94 -2.81
C PHE A 182 13.71 4.90 -3.02
N ASP A 183 12.54 5.15 -2.46
CA ASP A 183 11.37 4.28 -2.58
C ASP A 183 10.44 4.83 -3.67
N PHE A 184 10.46 4.20 -4.84
CA PHE A 184 9.59 4.57 -5.97
C PHE A 184 8.54 3.49 -6.20
N GLY A 185 7.45 3.60 -5.46
CA GLY A 185 6.34 2.66 -5.49
C GLY A 185 5.39 2.84 -6.67
N GLY A 186 4.22 2.20 -6.57
CA GLY A 186 3.14 2.32 -7.56
C GLY A 186 2.38 3.65 -7.49
N GLY A 187 2.40 4.31 -6.33
CA GLY A 187 1.61 5.51 -6.07
C GLY A 187 2.37 6.70 -5.51
N THR A 188 3.57 6.51 -4.96
CA THR A 188 4.34 7.58 -4.32
C THR A 188 5.82 7.41 -4.64
N LEU A 189 6.54 8.53 -4.54
CA LEU A 189 7.99 8.56 -4.48
C LEU A 189 8.33 9.10 -3.11
N ASP A 190 9.01 8.32 -2.29
CA ASP A 190 9.43 8.71 -0.95
C ASP A 190 10.95 8.57 -0.84
N ILE A 191 11.59 9.59 -0.26
CA ILE A 191 13.04 9.64 -0.13
C ILE A 191 13.37 9.89 1.34
N SER A 192 14.32 9.13 1.88
CA SER A 192 14.90 9.39 3.19
C SER A 192 16.41 9.28 3.16
N ILE A 193 17.06 10.16 3.91
CA ILE A 193 18.50 10.13 4.16
C ILE A 193 18.65 9.75 5.62
N VAL A 194 19.22 8.58 5.88
CA VAL A 194 19.41 8.05 7.22
C VAL A 194 20.90 8.05 7.53
N GLU A 195 21.27 8.68 8.64
CA GLU A 195 22.63 8.67 9.16
C GLU A 195 22.66 7.74 10.36
N THR A 196 23.51 6.72 10.27
CA THR A 196 23.74 5.75 11.34
C THR A 196 25.12 5.98 11.90
N MET A 197 25.17 6.18 13.21
CA MET A 197 26.39 6.26 14.01
C MET A 197 26.25 5.36 15.22
N GLU A 198 27.19 4.43 15.39
CA GLU A 198 27.19 3.42 16.45
C GLU A 198 25.93 2.54 16.42
N SER A 199 24.96 2.84 17.28
CA SER A 199 23.67 2.12 17.37
C SER A 199 22.49 3.09 17.29
N VAL A 200 22.68 4.28 16.72
CA VAL A 200 21.60 5.25 16.49
C VAL A 200 21.48 5.48 14.99
N ALA A 201 20.29 5.21 14.44
CA ALA A 201 19.92 5.56 13.08
C ALA A 201 18.95 6.75 13.13
N GLU A 202 19.38 7.88 12.58
CA GLU A 202 18.60 9.11 12.55
C GLU A 202 18.26 9.49 11.11
N SER A 203 16.97 9.72 10.84
CA SER A 203 16.56 10.38 9.59
C SER A 203 17.05 11.83 9.61
N ARG A 204 17.83 12.22 8.60
CA ARG A 204 18.41 13.57 8.47
C ARG A 204 17.66 14.43 7.48
N GLY A 205 17.06 13.81 6.47
CA GLY A 205 16.31 14.49 5.42
C GLY A 205 15.25 13.57 4.84
N VAL A 206 14.09 14.15 4.55
CA VAL A 206 12.98 13.50 3.86
C VAL A 206 12.63 14.34 2.64
N GLY A 207 12.19 13.69 1.57
CA GLY A 207 11.63 14.32 0.39
C GLY A 207 10.71 13.36 -0.36
N GLY A 208 10.33 13.72 -1.58
CA GLY A 208 9.47 12.89 -2.41
C GLY A 208 8.27 13.63 -2.96
N ASP A 209 7.32 12.88 -3.51
CA ASP A 209 6.06 13.37 -4.06
C ASP A 209 4.99 12.28 -3.90
N LYS A 210 3.92 12.61 -3.16
CA LYS A 210 2.81 11.70 -2.88
C LYS A 210 1.93 11.39 -4.11
N ASN A 211 2.11 12.14 -5.21
CA ASN A 211 1.39 11.98 -6.46
C ASN A 211 2.32 11.57 -7.61
N LEU A 212 3.45 10.95 -7.32
CA LEU A 212 4.42 10.50 -8.31
C LEU A 212 4.73 9.01 -8.09
N GLY A 213 4.28 8.14 -8.97
CA GLY A 213 4.37 6.69 -8.83
C GLY A 213 4.36 5.95 -10.16
N GLY A 214 4.43 4.63 -10.10
CA GLY A 214 4.26 3.74 -11.26
C GLY A 214 2.96 3.98 -12.03
N LYS A 215 1.89 4.44 -11.36
CA LYS A 215 0.63 4.85 -11.99
C LYS A 215 0.82 6.02 -12.96
N ASP A 216 1.52 7.09 -12.56
CA ASP A 216 1.68 8.27 -13.41
C ASP A 216 2.60 7.93 -14.61
N ILE A 217 3.54 7.00 -14.41
CA ILE A 217 4.33 6.38 -15.48
C ILE A 217 3.43 5.64 -16.47
N ASP A 218 2.49 4.84 -15.97
CA ASP A 218 1.51 4.14 -16.82
C ASP A 218 0.64 5.13 -17.59
N GLU A 219 0.14 6.20 -16.95
CA GLU A 219 -0.69 7.21 -17.60
C GLU A 219 0.05 7.97 -18.71
N ALA A 220 1.30 8.39 -18.46
CA ALA A 220 2.14 9.02 -19.47
C ALA A 220 2.41 8.07 -20.65
N PHE A 221 2.68 6.80 -20.35
CA PHE A 221 2.94 5.79 -21.37
C PHE A 221 1.68 5.46 -22.20
N MET A 222 0.51 5.36 -21.55
CA MET A 222 -0.79 5.21 -22.22
C MET A 222 -1.05 6.36 -23.19
N SER A 223 -0.76 7.61 -22.77
CA SER A 223 -0.89 8.79 -23.62
C SER A 223 0.00 8.69 -24.88
N PHE A 224 1.25 8.24 -24.72
CA PHE A 224 2.16 7.99 -25.83
C PHE A 224 1.63 6.91 -26.79
N ILE A 225 1.20 5.76 -26.27
CA ILE A 225 0.65 4.65 -27.06
C ILE A 225 -0.57 5.11 -27.87
N LYS A 226 -1.48 5.84 -27.21
CA LYS A 226 -2.67 6.40 -27.84
C LYS A 226 -2.29 7.40 -28.94
N SER A 227 -1.34 8.30 -28.68
CA SER A 227 -0.89 9.26 -29.68
C SER A 227 -0.27 8.57 -30.91
N LYS A 228 0.49 7.48 -30.72
CA LYS A 228 1.04 6.66 -31.81
C LYS A 228 -0.08 5.99 -32.61
N PHE A 229 -1.13 5.52 -31.92
CA PHE A 229 -2.30 4.88 -32.56
C PHE A 229 -3.12 5.87 -33.37
N ASP A 230 -3.42 7.03 -32.80
CA ASP A 230 -4.19 8.11 -33.44
C ASP A 230 -3.45 8.66 -34.68
N ALA A 231 -2.10 8.63 -34.70
CA ALA A 231 -1.31 9.01 -35.87
C ALA A 231 -1.45 8.02 -37.05
N GLU A 232 -1.59 6.71 -36.76
CA GLU A 232 -1.83 5.66 -37.75
C GLU A 232 -3.31 5.59 -38.18
N HIS A 233 -4.20 5.99 -37.27
CA HIS A 233 -5.64 5.92 -37.41
C HIS A 233 -6.33 7.23 -36.99
N PRO A 234 -6.27 8.27 -37.85
CA PRO A 234 -6.99 9.51 -37.60
C PRO A 234 -8.48 9.25 -37.38
N ASP A 235 -9.10 10.00 -36.48
CA ASP A 235 -10.52 9.91 -36.12
C ASP A 235 -10.95 8.59 -35.45
N ALA A 236 -10.00 7.85 -34.85
CA ALA A 236 -10.31 6.64 -34.10
C ALA A 236 -11.15 6.91 -32.84
N GLU A 237 -12.28 6.21 -32.73
CA GLU A 237 -13.12 6.20 -31.53
C GLU A 237 -12.78 4.97 -30.68
N ILE A 238 -12.09 5.17 -29.56
CA ILE A 238 -11.76 4.10 -28.60
C ILE A 238 -13.06 3.49 -28.05
N GLN A 239 -13.15 2.16 -28.05
CA GLN A 239 -14.34 1.47 -27.56
C GLN A 239 -14.43 1.49 -26.03
N ASP A 240 -15.66 1.43 -25.52
CA ASP A 240 -15.94 1.35 -24.08
C ASP A 240 -15.16 0.21 -23.42
N GLY A 241 -14.59 0.48 -22.24
CA GLY A 241 -13.79 -0.47 -21.47
C GLY A 241 -12.38 -0.76 -22.01
N LYS A 242 -11.97 -0.14 -23.14
CA LYS A 242 -10.61 -0.32 -23.68
C LYS A 242 -9.56 0.55 -23.02
N SER A 243 -9.96 1.57 -22.27
CA SER A 243 -9.03 2.40 -21.48
C SER A 243 -8.36 1.55 -20.39
N GLU A 244 -9.13 0.71 -19.71
CA GLU A 244 -8.66 -0.18 -18.64
C GLU A 244 -7.76 -1.28 -19.23
N ALA A 245 -8.17 -1.88 -20.35
CA ALA A 245 -7.33 -2.84 -21.07
C ALA A 245 -6.00 -2.23 -21.53
N LEU A 246 -6.02 -0.95 -21.95
CA LEU A 246 -4.81 -0.21 -22.31
C LEU A 246 -3.92 0.02 -21.09
N LYS A 247 -4.48 0.36 -19.94
CA LYS A 247 -3.72 0.51 -18.69
C LYS A 247 -3.01 -0.80 -18.30
N GLU A 248 -3.73 -1.92 -18.30
CA GLU A 248 -3.15 -3.23 -17.95
C GLU A 248 -2.08 -3.66 -18.96
N ALA A 249 -2.31 -3.42 -20.26
CA ALA A 249 -1.33 -3.72 -21.29
C ALA A 249 -0.09 -2.81 -21.21
N ALA A 250 -0.27 -1.52 -20.95
CA ALA A 250 0.81 -0.55 -20.76
C ALA A 250 1.67 -0.91 -19.54
N GLU A 251 1.06 -1.23 -18.40
CA GLU A 251 1.79 -1.66 -17.18
C GLU A 251 2.60 -2.95 -17.45
N SER A 252 2.00 -3.91 -18.17
CA SER A 252 2.67 -5.17 -18.54
C SER A 252 3.86 -4.93 -19.47
N VAL A 253 3.71 -4.06 -20.47
CA VAL A 253 4.77 -3.70 -21.41
C VAL A 253 5.88 -2.91 -20.70
N LYS A 254 5.54 -1.95 -19.84
CA LYS A 254 6.47 -1.23 -18.97
C LYS A 254 7.37 -2.20 -18.20
N LYS A 255 6.77 -3.17 -17.49
CA LYS A 255 7.50 -4.18 -16.71
C LYS A 255 8.45 -5.01 -17.59
N LYS A 256 8.02 -5.40 -18.80
CA LYS A 256 8.88 -6.11 -19.76
C LYS A 256 10.06 -5.23 -20.21
N LEU A 257 9.80 -3.98 -20.58
CA LEU A 257 10.82 -3.03 -21.05
C LEU A 257 11.90 -2.74 -20.00
N SER A 258 11.65 -2.99 -18.71
CA SER A 258 12.70 -2.96 -17.68
C SER A 258 13.78 -4.04 -17.85
N SER A 259 13.52 -5.08 -18.65
CA SER A 259 14.43 -6.22 -18.88
C SER A 259 14.81 -6.45 -20.35
N VAL A 260 14.01 -5.95 -21.29
CA VAL A 260 14.23 -6.09 -22.74
C VAL A 260 14.22 -4.75 -23.45
N GLU A 261 14.87 -4.66 -24.61
CA GLU A 261 14.98 -3.41 -25.40
C GLU A 261 13.71 -3.04 -26.17
N SER A 262 12.80 -4.00 -26.38
CA SER A 262 11.55 -3.78 -27.11
C SER A 262 10.49 -4.80 -26.72
N SER A 263 9.23 -4.41 -26.78
CA SER A 263 8.07 -5.28 -26.57
C SER A 263 6.93 -4.86 -27.49
N ASN A 264 6.05 -5.81 -27.81
CA ASN A 264 4.82 -5.55 -28.55
C ASN A 264 3.66 -5.31 -27.58
N ILE A 265 2.76 -4.39 -27.94
CA ILE A 265 1.46 -4.22 -27.31
C ILE A 265 0.36 -4.60 -28.31
N PHE A 266 -0.61 -5.39 -27.85
CA PHE A 266 -1.75 -5.83 -28.66
C PHE A 266 -3.05 -5.77 -27.87
N ILE A 267 -4.06 -5.08 -28.41
CA ILE A 267 -5.43 -5.05 -27.88
C ILE A 267 -6.40 -5.23 -29.03
N ALA A 268 -7.12 -6.35 -29.03
CA ALA A 268 -8.13 -6.64 -30.05
C ALA A 268 -9.32 -5.69 -29.95
N ASN A 269 -9.88 -5.30 -31.10
CA ASN A 269 -11.05 -4.42 -31.20
C ASN A 269 -10.89 -3.18 -30.31
N PHE A 270 -9.78 -2.46 -30.44
CA PHE A 270 -9.46 -1.31 -29.60
C PHE A 270 -10.33 -0.09 -29.95
N ALA A 271 -10.47 0.22 -31.23
CA ALA A 271 -11.18 1.41 -31.70
C ALA A 271 -12.05 1.14 -32.92
N LYS A 272 -12.93 2.08 -33.26
CA LYS A 272 -13.65 2.17 -34.53
C LYS A 272 -13.04 3.26 -35.39
N VAL A 273 -12.80 2.96 -36.67
CA VAL A 273 -12.33 3.91 -37.68
C VAL A 273 -13.23 3.77 -38.90
N GLY A 274 -13.98 4.80 -39.25
CA GLY A 274 -14.94 4.74 -40.36
C GLY A 274 -16.01 3.65 -40.22
N GLY A 275 -16.34 3.25 -38.99
CA GLY A 275 -17.29 2.17 -38.68
C GLY A 275 -16.69 0.76 -38.61
N GLU A 276 -15.40 0.58 -38.95
CA GLU A 276 -14.70 -0.71 -38.85
C GLU A 276 -13.92 -0.84 -37.54
N LEU A 277 -13.93 -2.04 -36.95
CA LEU A 277 -13.12 -2.34 -35.76
C LEU A 277 -11.64 -2.43 -36.12
N ARG A 278 -10.80 -1.79 -35.31
CA ARG A 278 -9.34 -1.79 -35.42
C ARG A 278 -8.71 -2.28 -34.14
N ASN A 279 -7.71 -3.14 -34.28
CA ASN A 279 -6.88 -3.60 -33.17
C ASN A 279 -5.80 -2.54 -32.90
N LEU A 280 -5.43 -2.36 -31.65
CA LEU A 280 -4.18 -1.68 -31.30
C LEU A 280 -3.07 -2.72 -31.40
N GLN A 281 -2.09 -2.48 -32.26
CA GLN A 281 -0.90 -3.33 -32.40
C GLN A 281 0.31 -2.46 -32.68
N GLN A 282 1.24 -2.37 -31.73
CA GLN A 282 2.43 -1.52 -31.87
C GLN A 282 3.65 -2.21 -31.28
N ASP A 283 4.79 -2.05 -31.95
CA ASP A 283 6.09 -2.34 -31.37
C ASP A 283 6.61 -1.09 -30.66
N ILE A 284 7.07 -1.26 -29.44
CA ILE A 284 7.56 -0.19 -28.57
C ILE A 284 8.95 -0.57 -28.09
N THR A 285 9.88 0.35 -28.29
CA THR A 285 11.25 0.25 -27.77
C THR A 285 11.37 0.83 -26.37
N ARG A 286 12.39 0.42 -25.61
CA ARG A 286 12.69 1.01 -24.28
C ARG A 286 12.94 2.51 -24.42
N SER A 287 13.68 2.94 -25.44
CA SER A 287 13.95 4.37 -25.68
C SER A 287 12.66 5.19 -25.87
N GLU A 288 11.70 4.70 -26.67
CA GLU A 288 10.41 5.38 -26.85
C GLU A 288 9.63 5.49 -25.53
N PHE A 289 9.65 4.43 -24.72
CA PHE A 289 9.04 4.44 -23.39
C PHE A 289 9.73 5.45 -22.46
N GLU A 290 11.06 5.45 -22.38
CA GLU A 290 11.83 6.36 -21.53
C GLU A 290 11.63 7.82 -21.94
N ASP A 291 11.56 8.11 -23.24
CA ASP A 291 11.23 9.44 -23.76
C ASP A 291 9.83 9.89 -23.32
N SER A 292 8.85 8.97 -23.35
CA SER A 292 7.46 9.24 -22.96
C SER A 292 7.29 9.62 -21.49
N ILE A 293 8.25 9.29 -20.63
CA ILE A 293 8.20 9.55 -19.18
C ILE A 293 9.22 10.61 -18.72
N SER A 294 9.81 11.35 -19.66
CA SER A 294 10.85 12.36 -19.39
C SER A 294 10.45 13.43 -18.36
N GLU A 295 9.18 13.88 -18.35
CA GLU A 295 8.68 14.82 -17.34
C GLU A 295 8.63 14.21 -15.94
N ILE A 296 8.29 12.92 -15.83
CA ILE A 296 8.27 12.17 -14.57
C ILE A 296 9.69 12.03 -14.03
N LEU A 297 10.66 11.72 -14.90
CA LEU A 297 12.08 11.69 -14.53
C LEU A 297 12.56 13.06 -14.03
N ALA A 298 12.13 14.16 -14.66
CA ALA A 298 12.47 15.50 -14.21
C ALA A 298 11.92 15.79 -12.80
N LYS A 299 10.68 15.38 -12.50
CA LYS A 299 10.07 15.48 -11.16
C LYS A 299 10.82 14.64 -10.13
N ALA A 300 11.10 13.37 -10.43
CA ALA A 300 11.85 12.48 -9.54
C ALA A 300 13.24 13.07 -9.21
N LYS A 301 13.94 13.63 -10.22
CA LYS A 301 15.22 14.32 -10.01
C LYS A 301 15.10 15.56 -9.12
N ALA A 302 13.98 16.28 -9.18
CA ALA A 302 13.72 17.40 -8.30
C ALA A 302 13.55 16.94 -6.84
N CYS A 303 12.81 15.85 -6.61
CA CYS A 303 12.64 15.26 -5.28
C CYS A 303 13.99 14.83 -4.67
N VAL A 304 14.89 14.21 -5.45
CA VAL A 304 16.25 13.85 -4.99
C VAL A 304 17.03 15.08 -4.54
N ARG A 305 16.98 16.17 -5.31
CA ARG A 305 17.67 17.43 -4.97
C ARG A 305 17.06 18.09 -3.75
N GLU A 306 15.73 18.04 -3.60
CA GLU A 306 15.03 18.55 -2.44
C GLU A 306 15.47 17.81 -1.18
N ALA A 307 15.45 16.48 -1.18
CA ALA A 307 15.85 15.65 -0.04
C ALA A 307 17.30 15.91 0.42
N LEU A 308 18.23 16.15 -0.51
CA LEU A 308 19.60 16.52 -0.14
C LEU A 308 19.69 17.95 0.41
N LYS A 309 18.87 18.87 -0.11
CA LYS A 309 18.83 20.27 0.32
C LYS A 309 18.25 20.40 1.72
N THR A 310 17.24 19.60 2.06
CA THR A 310 16.57 19.63 3.36
C THR A 310 17.55 19.38 4.52
N CYS A 311 18.52 18.48 4.33
CA CYS A 311 19.59 18.22 5.29
C CYS A 311 20.94 18.89 4.97
N ASN A 312 20.97 19.82 4.00
CA ASN A 312 22.18 20.52 3.53
C ASN A 312 23.37 19.58 3.21
N MET A 313 23.10 18.44 2.59
CA MET A 313 24.08 17.39 2.31
C MET A 313 24.46 17.36 0.83
N LYS A 314 25.72 17.08 0.55
CA LYS A 314 26.21 16.86 -0.82
C LYS A 314 26.06 15.39 -1.21
N PRO A 315 25.79 15.07 -2.49
CA PRO A 315 25.74 13.69 -2.95
C PRO A 315 27.00 12.86 -2.62
N SER A 316 28.17 13.50 -2.55
CA SER A 316 29.43 12.82 -2.22
C SER A 316 29.52 12.28 -0.78
N GLU A 317 28.68 12.78 0.13
CA GLU A 317 28.67 12.41 1.54
C GLU A 317 27.85 11.14 1.80
N VAL A 318 26.85 10.85 0.97
CA VAL A 318 26.05 9.62 1.04
C VAL A 318 26.93 8.42 0.73
N ASN A 319 27.02 7.43 1.62
CA ASN A 319 27.81 6.22 1.45
C ASN A 319 27.08 5.14 0.65
N THR A 320 25.79 4.97 0.94
CA THR A 320 24.96 3.85 0.48
C THR A 320 23.72 4.34 -0.22
N VAL A 321 23.34 3.70 -1.32
CA VAL A 321 22.11 4.01 -2.07
C VAL A 321 21.24 2.75 -2.09
N LEU A 322 20.06 2.84 -1.49
CA LEU A 322 19.06 1.79 -1.45
C LEU A 322 17.93 2.16 -2.41
N LEU A 323 17.66 1.29 -3.38
CA LEU A 323 16.56 1.44 -4.33
C LEU A 323 15.45 0.47 -3.95
N VAL A 324 14.28 1.01 -3.63
CA VAL A 324 13.10 0.26 -3.20
C VAL A 324 11.89 0.68 -4.03
N GLY A 325 10.84 -0.13 -4.04
CA GLY A 325 9.63 0.07 -4.81
C GLY A 325 9.78 -0.40 -6.26
N GLY A 326 8.73 -1.04 -6.79
CA GLY A 326 8.78 -1.69 -8.10
C GLY A 326 9.09 -0.77 -9.28
N SER A 327 8.85 0.55 -9.18
CA SER A 327 9.21 1.50 -10.25
C SER A 327 10.73 1.74 -10.32
N SER A 328 11.47 1.44 -9.25
CA SER A 328 12.94 1.48 -9.22
C SER A 328 13.60 0.40 -10.08
N HIS A 329 12.85 -0.58 -10.61
CA HIS A 329 13.37 -1.53 -11.60
C HIS A 329 13.56 -0.92 -12.99
N ILE A 330 12.98 0.25 -13.27
CA ILE A 330 13.07 0.89 -14.59
C ILE A 330 14.51 1.43 -14.80
N PRO A 331 15.21 1.05 -15.90
CA PRO A 331 16.61 1.40 -16.12
C PRO A 331 16.93 2.89 -16.01
N CYS A 332 16.20 3.76 -16.72
CA CYS A 332 16.45 5.21 -16.67
C CYS A 332 16.25 5.84 -15.28
N ILE A 333 15.39 5.25 -14.42
CA ILE A 333 15.22 5.69 -13.02
C ILE A 333 16.45 5.32 -12.21
N ARG A 334 16.95 4.08 -12.34
CA ARG A 334 18.19 3.64 -11.69
C ARG A 334 19.36 4.53 -12.11
N GLU A 335 19.51 4.78 -13.40
CA GLU A 335 20.57 5.64 -13.94
C GLU A 335 20.49 7.07 -13.41
N LEU A 336 19.29 7.64 -13.28
CA LEU A 336 19.06 8.97 -12.71
C LEU A 336 19.57 9.06 -11.27
N VAL A 337 19.24 8.06 -10.44
CA VAL A 337 19.66 8.05 -9.03
C VAL A 337 21.17 7.82 -8.95
N LEU A 338 21.70 6.77 -9.59
CA LEU A 338 23.11 6.43 -9.53
C LEU A 338 24.01 7.53 -10.12
N GLY A 339 23.56 8.18 -11.19
CA GLY A 339 24.24 9.32 -11.79
C GLY A 339 24.33 10.53 -10.85
N THR A 340 23.41 10.66 -9.89
CA THR A 340 23.46 11.73 -8.88
C THR A 340 24.57 11.49 -7.84
N PHE A 341 24.83 10.22 -7.51
CA PHE A 341 25.81 9.83 -6.48
C PHE A 341 27.16 9.37 -7.03
N GLY A 342 27.41 9.57 -8.33
CA GLY A 342 28.70 9.28 -8.96
C GLY A 342 28.93 7.79 -9.26
N SER A 343 27.90 7.06 -9.69
CA SER A 343 27.97 5.65 -10.09
C SER A 343 28.35 4.69 -8.95
N LYS A 344 27.92 4.99 -7.72
CA LYS A 344 27.92 4.00 -6.64
C LYS A 344 27.06 2.80 -7.02
N GLU A 345 27.42 1.61 -6.56
CA GLU A 345 26.55 0.45 -6.72
C GLU A 345 25.31 0.65 -5.83
N ALA A 346 24.12 0.51 -6.41
CA ALA A 346 22.90 0.39 -5.63
C ALA A 346 22.88 -1.01 -5.02
N LEU A 347 22.54 -1.09 -3.74
CA LEU A 347 22.27 -2.37 -3.11
C LEU A 347 20.83 -2.75 -3.46
N ASP A 348 20.70 -3.81 -4.25
CA ASP A 348 19.40 -4.36 -4.61
C ASP A 348 18.87 -5.16 -3.40
N LEU A 349 18.06 -4.49 -2.60
CA LEU A 349 17.09 -5.17 -1.73
C LEU A 349 16.03 -5.83 -2.63
N ASP A 350 15.25 -6.77 -2.07
CA ASP A 350 14.00 -7.16 -2.71
C ASP A 350 13.07 -5.93 -2.71
N ALA A 351 13.14 -5.13 -3.78
CA ALA A 351 12.54 -3.81 -3.87
C ALA A 351 11.02 -3.85 -3.67
N ASP A 352 10.39 -4.99 -3.90
CA ASP A 352 8.94 -5.17 -3.75
C ASP A 352 8.54 -5.59 -2.32
N CYS A 353 9.45 -6.13 -1.51
CA CYS A 353 9.11 -6.72 -0.20
C CYS A 353 9.90 -6.16 1.00
N ALA A 354 10.98 -5.39 0.76
CA ALA A 354 11.84 -4.85 1.81
C ALA A 354 11.07 -4.02 2.84
N VAL A 355 10.05 -3.27 2.40
CA VAL A 355 9.28 -2.37 3.27
C VAL A 355 8.54 -3.16 4.36
N ALA A 356 7.84 -4.25 4.03
CA ALA A 356 7.18 -5.09 5.03
C ALA A 356 8.17 -5.85 5.93
N GLN A 357 9.30 -6.30 5.39
CA GLN A 357 10.37 -6.92 6.18
C GLN A 357 10.86 -5.96 7.26
N GLY A 358 11.17 -4.72 6.87
CA GLY A 358 11.58 -3.65 7.76
C GLY A 358 10.55 -3.31 8.83
N ALA A 359 9.27 -3.25 8.46
CA ALA A 359 8.18 -3.07 9.41
C ALA A 359 8.11 -4.21 10.44
N SER A 360 8.33 -5.47 10.02
CA SER A 360 8.34 -6.61 10.95
C SER A 360 9.54 -6.57 11.90
N ILE A 361 10.70 -6.11 11.41
CA ILE A 361 11.90 -5.87 12.23
C ILE A 361 11.62 -4.76 13.24
N ARG A 362 10.99 -3.64 12.82
CA ARG A 362 10.56 -2.58 13.74
C ARG A 362 9.66 -3.12 14.84
N HIS A 363 8.71 -3.98 14.49
CA HIS A 363 7.82 -4.56 15.49
C HIS A 363 8.58 -5.49 16.45
N ALA A 364 9.54 -6.27 15.93
CA ALA A 364 10.43 -7.09 16.75
C ALA A 364 11.26 -6.25 17.73
N MET A 365 11.73 -5.05 17.31
CA MET A 365 12.41 -4.09 18.20
C MET A 365 11.49 -3.62 19.33
N LEU A 366 10.24 -3.24 19.00
CA LEU A 366 9.26 -2.77 19.98
C LEU A 366 8.86 -3.86 21.00
N ASN A 367 8.98 -5.13 20.60
CA ASN A 367 8.69 -6.30 21.43
C ASN A 367 9.93 -6.89 22.13
N ASP A 368 11.09 -6.22 22.09
CA ASP A 368 12.36 -6.69 22.65
C ASP A 368 12.78 -8.08 22.14
N GLN A 369 12.49 -8.40 20.87
CA GLN A 369 12.76 -9.70 20.25
C GLN A 369 14.10 -9.77 19.49
N LEU A 370 14.75 -8.63 19.30
CA LEU A 370 16.11 -8.58 18.75
C LEU A 370 17.15 -8.71 19.87
N ASN A 371 18.36 -9.19 19.54
CA ASN A 371 19.40 -9.35 20.56
C ASN A 371 19.87 -7.96 21.05
N ALA A 372 20.24 -7.85 22.33
CA ALA A 372 20.74 -6.60 22.92
C ALA A 372 22.04 -6.04 22.28
N LYS A 373 22.70 -6.82 21.40
CA LYS A 373 23.83 -6.36 20.57
C LYS A 373 23.38 -5.56 19.34
N ASP A 374 22.12 -5.68 18.96
CA ASP A 374 21.48 -5.05 17.81
C ASP A 374 20.64 -3.85 18.26
N GLY A 375 21.01 -3.22 19.40
CA GLY A 375 20.26 -2.16 20.10
C GLY A 375 20.17 -0.84 19.34
N LEU A 376 19.67 -0.90 18.12
CA LEU A 376 19.44 0.20 17.22
C LEU A 376 18.33 1.09 17.79
N VAL A 377 18.66 2.34 18.06
CA VAL A 377 17.68 3.39 18.32
C VAL A 377 17.38 4.05 16.98
N LEU A 378 16.12 3.96 16.56
CA LEU A 378 15.64 4.64 15.36
C LEU A 378 14.96 5.96 15.75
N MET A 379 15.43 7.06 15.18
CA MET A 379 14.85 8.39 15.34
C MET A 379 14.47 8.96 13.98
N ASP A 380 13.17 9.08 13.72
CA ASP A 380 12.65 9.57 12.45
C ASP A 380 12.29 11.07 12.53
N ILE A 381 12.00 11.70 11.38
CA ILE A 381 11.65 13.12 11.28
C ILE A 381 10.29 13.32 10.63
N SER A 382 9.56 14.34 11.06
CA SER A 382 8.28 14.68 10.43
C SER A 382 8.49 15.47 9.14
N ARG A 383 7.87 15.05 8.03
CA ARG A 383 7.86 15.86 6.78
C ARG A 383 7.25 17.25 6.99
N TYR A 384 6.25 17.34 7.87
CA TYR A 384 5.50 18.56 8.13
C TYR A 384 5.81 19.10 9.53
N GLY A 385 5.86 20.42 9.63
CA GLY A 385 5.72 21.15 10.88
C GLY A 385 4.25 21.38 11.19
N PHE A 386 3.96 21.79 12.41
CA PHE A 386 2.60 22.07 12.88
C PHE A 386 2.50 23.48 13.44
N GLY A 387 1.32 24.08 13.31
CA GLY A 387 1.05 25.45 13.72
C GLY A 387 -0.42 25.70 13.97
N VAL A 388 -0.73 26.87 14.49
CA VAL A 388 -2.12 27.31 14.77
C VAL A 388 -2.44 28.60 14.04
N GLU A 389 -3.72 28.81 13.78
CA GLU A 389 -4.20 30.12 13.33
C GLU A 389 -4.12 31.14 14.46
N THR A 390 -3.62 32.33 14.14
CA THR A 390 -3.46 33.45 15.07
C THR A 390 -3.96 34.75 14.43
N ILE A 391 -4.15 35.75 15.28
CA ILE A 391 -4.48 37.11 14.86
C ILE A 391 -3.32 38.03 15.24
N ASP A 392 -2.74 38.70 14.25
CA ASP A 392 -1.61 39.61 14.47
C ASP A 392 -2.01 41.06 14.30
N LEU A 393 -1.40 41.96 15.07
CA LEU A 393 -1.51 43.40 14.89
C LEU A 393 -0.42 43.90 13.93
N VAL A 394 -0.76 44.10 12.66
CA VAL A 394 0.18 44.55 11.62
C VAL A 394 -0.19 45.96 11.15
N GLY A 395 0.73 46.91 11.34
CA GLY A 395 0.50 48.30 10.93
C GLY A 395 -0.68 48.97 11.64
N GLY A 396 -1.03 48.51 12.85
CA GLY A 396 -2.18 49.01 13.62
C GLY A 396 -3.52 48.35 13.30
N TYR A 397 -3.55 47.36 12.40
CA TYR A 397 -4.76 46.63 12.04
C TYR A 397 -4.62 45.15 12.39
N TRP A 398 -5.69 44.57 12.95
CA TRP A 398 -5.76 43.15 13.21
C TRP A 398 -5.90 42.38 11.89
N GLN A 399 -5.02 41.40 11.68
CA GLN A 399 -5.04 40.49 10.54
C GLN A 399 -5.27 39.06 11.02
N GLN A 400 -6.34 38.43 10.52
CA GLN A 400 -6.65 37.01 10.73
C GLN A 400 -5.94 36.13 9.70
N GLY A 401 -5.99 34.81 9.87
CA GLY A 401 -5.39 33.85 8.94
C GLY A 401 -3.87 33.74 9.02
N ARG A 402 -3.25 34.18 10.12
CA ARG A 402 -1.80 34.05 10.33
C ARG A 402 -1.47 32.66 10.83
N TYR A 403 -0.47 32.03 10.23
CA TYR A 403 0.08 30.76 10.69
C TYR A 403 1.19 31.03 11.70
N SER A 404 1.02 30.54 12.93
CA SER A 404 2.08 30.55 13.94
C SER A 404 2.60 29.14 14.15
N ALA A 405 3.88 28.93 13.84
CA ALA A 405 4.53 27.62 13.95
C ALA A 405 4.70 27.20 15.43
N LEU A 406 4.26 25.99 15.73
CA LEU A 406 4.49 25.28 17.00
C LEU A 406 5.63 24.24 16.87
N MET A 407 5.82 23.68 15.68
CA MET A 407 6.89 22.73 15.36
C MET A 407 7.35 22.96 13.93
N ASP A 408 8.66 23.02 13.70
CA ASP A 408 9.21 23.16 12.34
C ASP A 408 9.13 21.83 11.57
N PRO A 409 9.00 21.86 10.23
CA PRO A 409 9.19 20.66 9.40
C PRO A 409 10.57 20.05 9.62
N GLN A 410 10.69 18.74 9.42
CA GLN A 410 11.89 17.93 9.62
C GLN A 410 12.38 17.84 11.08
N THR A 411 11.51 18.17 12.03
CA THR A 411 11.80 17.95 13.45
C THR A 411 11.66 16.46 13.78
N HIS A 412 12.60 15.94 14.58
CA HIS A 412 12.54 14.57 15.09
C HIS A 412 11.31 14.36 15.98
N PHE A 413 10.73 13.16 15.94
CA PHE A 413 9.62 12.77 16.82
C PHE A 413 9.97 11.49 17.61
N PRO A 414 9.41 11.31 18.83
CA PRO A 414 8.38 12.14 19.49
C PRO A 414 8.87 13.55 19.88
N TYR A 415 7.94 14.51 19.94
CA TYR A 415 8.22 15.92 20.20
C TYR A 415 7.20 16.52 21.16
N GLU A 416 7.61 17.41 22.06
CA GLU A 416 6.70 18.18 22.90
C GLU A 416 7.23 19.61 23.11
N ALA A 417 6.35 20.60 23.02
CA ALA A 417 6.68 21.99 23.28
C ALA A 417 5.48 22.78 23.83
N VAL A 418 5.77 23.86 24.55
CA VAL A 418 4.76 24.79 25.08
C VAL A 418 4.98 26.16 24.47
N HIS A 419 3.93 26.71 23.87
CA HIS A 419 3.91 28.03 23.25
C HIS A 419 2.99 28.96 24.02
N GLU A 420 3.41 30.20 24.22
CA GLU A 420 2.65 31.22 24.93
C GLU A 420 2.06 32.22 23.93
N PHE A 421 0.75 32.39 24.01
CA PHE A 421 -0.05 33.35 23.26
C PHE A 421 -0.80 34.25 24.25
N SER A 422 -1.43 35.31 23.76
CA SER A 422 -2.32 36.16 24.55
C SER A 422 -3.66 36.26 23.84
N LEU A 423 -4.74 36.35 24.61
CA LEU A 423 -6.03 36.76 24.07
C LEU A 423 -5.93 38.17 23.50
N VAL A 424 -6.87 38.54 22.64
CA VAL A 424 -6.82 39.82 21.93
C VAL A 424 -7.21 40.96 22.88
N HIS A 425 -8.23 40.75 23.72
CA HIS A 425 -8.77 41.77 24.63
C HIS A 425 -9.08 41.20 26.03
N GLU A 426 -9.17 42.07 27.05
CA GLU A 426 -9.39 41.71 28.46
C GLU A 426 -10.77 41.08 28.75
N GLU A 427 -11.76 41.41 27.94
CA GLU A 427 -13.16 40.97 28.07
C GLU A 427 -13.49 39.84 27.07
N GLN A 428 -12.47 39.22 26.45
CA GLN A 428 -12.69 38.13 25.50
C GLN A 428 -13.23 36.89 26.22
N GLU A 429 -14.48 36.51 25.89
CA GLU A 429 -15.19 35.39 26.53
C GLU A 429 -14.98 34.05 25.82
N GLU A 430 -14.42 34.05 24.60
CA GLU A 430 -14.16 32.83 23.83
C GLU A 430 -12.82 32.88 23.08
N VAL A 431 -12.19 31.72 22.88
CA VAL A 431 -11.08 31.55 21.93
C VAL A 431 -11.23 30.24 21.18
N GLU A 432 -11.00 30.28 19.87
CA GLU A 432 -10.96 29.11 19.00
C GLU A 432 -9.52 28.88 18.53
N ILE A 433 -9.10 27.61 18.54
CA ILE A 433 -7.77 27.19 18.10
C ILE A 433 -7.98 26.14 17.02
N SER A 434 -7.38 26.37 15.86
CA SER A 434 -7.38 25.44 14.73
C SER A 434 -5.95 25.12 14.35
N VAL A 435 -5.67 23.83 14.14
CA VAL A 435 -4.32 23.32 13.90
C VAL A 435 -4.12 23.04 12.41
N PHE A 436 -2.96 23.45 11.92
CA PHE A 436 -2.53 23.32 10.54
C PHE A 436 -1.13 22.71 10.48
N GLN A 437 -0.81 22.08 9.37
CA GLN A 437 0.51 21.53 9.08
C GLN A 437 1.08 22.17 7.80
N SER A 438 2.40 22.33 7.77
CA SER A 438 3.11 22.90 6.63
C SER A 438 4.36 22.10 6.34
N ASP A 439 4.68 21.94 5.07
CA ASP A 439 5.88 21.28 4.58
C ASP A 439 7.04 22.30 4.39
N GLN A 440 6.77 23.59 4.58
CA GLN A 440 7.68 24.70 4.41
C GLN A 440 7.99 25.41 5.73
N LYS A 441 9.27 25.57 6.02
CA LYS A 441 9.72 26.40 7.13
C LYS A 441 9.46 27.87 6.83
N GLY A 442 8.83 28.58 7.77
CA GLY A 442 8.52 30.00 7.64
C GLY A 442 7.20 30.31 6.92
N THR A 443 6.28 29.34 6.82
CA THR A 443 4.88 29.62 6.44
C THR A 443 4.28 30.72 7.31
N LEU A 444 3.61 31.69 6.69
CA LEU A 444 3.05 32.87 7.37
C LEU A 444 1.51 32.93 7.33
N ALA A 445 0.89 32.30 6.34
CA ALA A 445 -0.56 32.34 6.14
C ALA A 445 -1.14 30.93 6.21
N VAL A 446 -2.29 30.76 6.88
CA VAL A 446 -2.98 29.45 6.97
C VAL A 446 -3.50 28.98 5.61
N SER A 447 -3.67 29.90 4.65
CA SER A 447 -4.03 29.58 3.26
C SER A 447 -2.96 28.77 2.52
N ASP A 448 -1.71 28.86 2.98
CA ASP A 448 -0.57 28.12 2.42
C ASP A 448 -0.27 26.84 3.22
N ALA A 449 -1.10 26.52 4.22
CA ALA A 449 -0.98 25.36 5.09
C ALA A 449 -2.15 24.38 4.85
N ILE A 450 -1.98 23.16 5.35
CA ILE A 450 -2.98 22.10 5.27
C ILE A 450 -3.66 21.97 6.64
N SER A 451 -4.98 22.01 6.71
CA SER A 451 -5.69 21.76 7.98
C SER A 451 -5.46 20.32 8.44
N THR A 452 -5.25 20.12 9.75
CA THR A 452 -5.20 18.77 10.34
C THR A 452 -6.56 18.26 10.80
N GLY A 453 -7.57 19.14 10.76
CA GLY A 453 -8.90 18.87 11.31
C GLY A 453 -9.00 18.93 12.84
N VAL A 454 -7.91 19.24 13.53
CA VAL A 454 -7.90 19.40 14.99
C VAL A 454 -8.26 20.84 15.31
N SER A 455 -9.32 21.03 16.08
CA SER A 455 -9.74 22.34 16.53
C SER A 455 -10.36 22.27 17.93
N GLY A 456 -10.65 23.42 18.50
CA GLY A 456 -11.37 23.47 19.77
C GLY A 456 -11.65 24.90 20.19
N ARG A 457 -12.64 25.05 21.08
CA ARG A 457 -13.06 26.34 21.60
C ARG A 457 -13.13 26.34 23.12
N ILE A 458 -12.55 27.37 23.74
CA ILE A 458 -12.79 27.70 25.14
C ILE A 458 -13.86 28.78 25.16
N GLU A 459 -14.95 28.57 25.88
CA GLU A 459 -16.03 29.54 26.06
C GLU A 459 -16.16 29.94 27.54
N ASN A 460 -16.91 31.01 27.80
CA ASN A 460 -17.16 31.54 29.14
C ASN A 460 -15.85 31.90 29.88
N ILE A 461 -14.89 32.48 29.18
CA ILE A 461 -13.63 32.97 29.76
C ILE A 461 -13.96 34.19 30.63
N PRO A 462 -13.69 34.15 31.95
CA PRO A 462 -13.93 35.30 32.83
C PRO A 462 -13.11 36.51 32.40
N HIS A 463 -13.63 37.72 32.56
CA HIS A 463 -12.87 38.95 32.27
C HIS A 463 -11.55 38.99 33.07
N SER A 464 -10.48 39.44 32.42
CA SER A 464 -9.20 39.63 33.08
C SER A 464 -9.29 40.71 34.16
N LYS A 465 -8.85 40.38 35.37
CA LYS A 465 -8.78 41.33 36.49
C LYS A 465 -7.44 42.07 36.56
N LEU A 466 -6.51 41.75 35.66
CA LEU A 466 -5.12 42.20 35.71
C LEU A 466 -4.82 43.39 34.79
N GLY A 467 -5.83 43.91 34.08
CA GLY A 467 -5.66 45.04 33.15
C GLY A 467 -4.85 44.70 31.90
N HIS A 468 -4.83 43.43 31.52
CA HIS A 468 -4.27 42.92 30.26
C HIS A 468 -4.97 41.61 29.88
N PRO A 469 -5.05 41.26 28.58
CA PRO A 469 -5.70 40.02 28.15
C PRO A 469 -5.04 38.78 28.76
N HIS A 470 -5.83 37.74 29.02
CA HIS A 470 -5.32 36.47 29.57
C HIS A 470 -4.22 35.88 28.69
N GLN A 471 -3.30 35.14 29.32
CA GLN A 471 -2.35 34.32 28.59
C GLN A 471 -2.98 32.99 28.20
N LEU A 472 -2.61 32.49 27.03
CA LEU A 472 -3.02 31.20 26.52
C LEU A 472 -1.76 30.37 26.32
N LYS A 473 -1.64 29.27 27.05
CA LYS A 473 -0.58 28.27 26.82
C LYS A 473 -1.11 27.19 25.91
N VAL A 474 -0.41 26.94 24.82
CA VAL A 474 -0.70 25.86 23.87
C VAL A 474 0.45 24.87 23.93
N THR A 475 0.16 23.67 24.41
CA THR A 475 1.10 22.55 24.43
C THR A 475 0.82 21.66 23.23
N ILE A 476 1.84 21.49 22.40
CA ILE A 476 1.84 20.54 21.29
C ILE A 476 2.61 19.30 21.72
N SER A 477 2.10 18.12 21.36
CA SER A 477 2.87 16.88 21.36
C SER A 477 2.68 16.11 20.06
N VAL A 478 3.73 15.44 19.63
CA VAL A 478 3.75 14.53 18.49
C VAL A 478 4.29 13.19 19.00
N ASP A 479 3.52 12.12 18.80
CA ASP A 479 3.84 10.79 19.31
C ASP A 479 4.82 10.01 18.41
N GLU A 480 5.11 8.76 18.77
CA GLU A 480 5.94 7.83 18.00
C GLU A 480 5.37 7.44 16.63
N ASN A 481 4.08 7.70 16.38
CA ASN A 481 3.42 7.50 15.08
C ASN A 481 3.44 8.78 14.22
N ASN A 482 4.09 9.84 14.71
CA ASN A 482 4.06 11.18 14.14
C ASN A 482 2.62 11.72 13.99
N LEU A 483 1.81 11.51 15.03
CA LEU A 483 0.46 12.05 15.15
C LEU A 483 0.42 13.17 16.18
N ILE A 484 -0.23 14.28 15.81
CA ILE A 484 -0.31 15.46 16.67
C ILE A 484 -1.42 15.34 17.71
N SER A 485 -1.13 15.80 18.93
CA SER A 485 -2.13 16.20 19.92
C SER A 485 -1.82 17.59 20.46
N VAL A 486 -2.85 18.37 20.74
CA VAL A 486 -2.69 19.73 21.25
C VAL A 486 -3.61 19.94 22.43
N THR A 487 -3.07 20.53 23.49
CA THR A 487 -3.85 20.97 24.66
C THR A 487 -3.61 22.45 24.86
N SER A 488 -4.64 23.16 25.33
CA SER A 488 -4.56 24.59 25.62
C SER A 488 -5.05 24.88 27.03
N THR A 489 -4.48 25.90 27.66
CA THR A 489 -4.83 26.29 29.02
C THR A 489 -4.75 27.80 29.18
N ILE A 490 -5.70 28.36 29.92
CA ILE A 490 -5.63 29.74 30.43
C ILE A 490 -5.22 29.64 31.92
N PRO A 491 -3.93 29.84 32.26
CA PRO A 491 -3.42 29.56 33.60
C PRO A 491 -4.13 30.33 34.71
N GLU A 492 -4.54 31.57 34.45
CA GLU A 492 -5.18 32.47 35.40
C GLU A 492 -6.58 32.00 35.81
N THR A 493 -7.29 31.32 34.92
CA THR A 493 -8.65 30.80 35.15
C THR A 493 -8.64 29.31 35.49
N GLY A 494 -7.54 28.62 35.20
CA GLY A 494 -7.42 27.16 35.29
C GLY A 494 -8.25 26.42 34.24
N GLN A 495 -8.84 27.12 33.27
CA GLN A 495 -9.58 26.50 32.17
C GLN A 495 -8.59 25.76 31.27
N ILE A 496 -8.83 24.46 31.10
CA ILE A 496 -8.06 23.57 30.21
C ILE A 496 -9.01 23.11 29.11
N LEU A 497 -8.52 23.10 27.88
CA LEU A 497 -9.19 22.53 26.74
C LEU A 497 -8.23 21.58 26.01
N PRO A 498 -8.49 20.26 26.04
CA PRO A 498 -7.93 19.39 25.02
C PRO A 498 -8.56 19.79 23.68
N LEU A 499 -7.74 20.02 22.65
CA LEU A 499 -8.30 20.15 21.31
C LEU A 499 -8.85 18.79 20.89
N ILE A 500 -10.05 18.81 20.31
CA ILE A 500 -10.71 17.61 19.83
C ILE A 500 -10.66 17.60 18.30
N ILE A 501 -10.95 16.44 17.74
CA ILE A 501 -11.20 16.32 16.32
C ILE A 501 -12.53 17.05 16.07
N ASP A 502 -12.54 18.05 15.19
CA ASP A 502 -13.79 18.72 14.83
C ASP A 502 -14.75 17.67 14.25
N ASP A 503 -16.02 17.64 14.65
CA ASP A 503 -17.01 16.71 14.08
C ASP A 503 -17.20 16.93 12.56
N TYR A 504 -16.74 18.07 12.04
CA TYR A 504 -16.68 18.41 10.61
C TYR A 504 -15.29 18.22 9.96
N SER A 505 -14.34 17.61 10.67
CA SER A 505 -12.97 17.41 10.19
C SER A 505 -12.80 16.25 9.23
N ASP A 506 -11.68 16.26 8.51
CA ASP A 506 -11.20 15.20 7.62
C ASP A 506 -10.74 13.91 8.38
N ARG A 507 -11.21 13.65 9.62
CA ARG A 507 -10.95 12.42 10.39
C ARG A 507 -12.25 11.75 10.84
N LEU A 508 -12.22 10.45 11.17
CA LEU A 508 -13.42 9.72 11.59
C LEU A 508 -13.77 10.04 13.04
N SER A 509 -14.95 10.64 13.24
CA SER A 509 -15.59 10.74 14.55
C SER A 509 -15.96 9.36 15.10
N GLY A 510 -16.15 9.25 16.42
CA GLY A 510 -16.61 8.00 17.05
C GLY A 510 -17.93 7.48 16.48
N LYS A 511 -18.83 8.38 16.07
CA LYS A 511 -20.10 8.03 15.43
C LYS A 511 -19.87 7.46 14.03
N GLN A 512 -19.04 8.10 13.20
CA GLN A 512 -18.71 7.60 11.86
C GLN A 512 -18.03 6.22 11.92
N ARG A 513 -17.15 5.99 12.91
CA ARG A 513 -16.54 4.67 13.12
C ARG A 513 -17.58 3.58 13.34
N MET A 514 -18.55 3.81 14.23
CA MET A 514 -19.64 2.86 14.46
C MET A 514 -20.49 2.62 13.20
N GLU A 515 -20.71 3.65 12.38
CA GLU A 515 -21.41 3.51 11.10
C GLU A 515 -20.61 2.67 10.09
N LEU A 516 -19.29 2.85 10.02
CA LEU A 516 -18.40 2.03 9.19
C LEU A 516 -18.34 0.58 9.68
N GLU A 517 -18.21 0.35 10.98
CA GLU A 517 -18.26 -1.00 11.58
C GLU A 517 -19.55 -1.73 11.22
N LYS A 518 -20.69 -1.03 11.30
CA LYS A 518 -21.98 -1.59 10.88
C LYS A 518 -21.98 -1.94 9.39
N LYS A 519 -21.51 -1.04 8.52
CA LYS A 519 -21.40 -1.33 7.08
C LYS A 519 -20.51 -2.55 6.82
N LEU A 520 -19.38 -2.67 7.52
CA LEU A 520 -18.49 -3.82 7.42
C LEU A 520 -19.17 -5.12 7.85
N SER A 521 -20.02 -5.08 8.88
CA SER A 521 -20.78 -6.26 9.32
C SER A 521 -21.86 -6.70 8.33
N ASP A 522 -22.31 -5.79 7.45
CA ASP A 522 -23.27 -6.08 6.37
C ASP A 522 -22.57 -6.57 5.08
N ILE A 523 -21.24 -6.45 4.98
CA ILE A 523 -20.47 -6.94 3.83
C ILE A 523 -20.34 -8.45 3.91
N ASN A 524 -20.86 -9.13 2.90
CA ASN A 524 -20.55 -10.53 2.66
C ASN A 524 -19.24 -10.62 1.89
N TYR A 525 -18.26 -11.26 2.52
CA TYR A 525 -17.03 -11.63 1.86
C TYR A 525 -17.29 -12.91 1.07
N ALA A 526 -16.69 -13.01 -0.11
CA ALA A 526 -16.43 -14.34 -0.64
C ALA A 526 -15.43 -14.96 0.36
N ASP A 527 -15.94 -15.78 1.29
CA ASP A 527 -15.13 -16.58 2.20
C ASP A 527 -14.01 -17.19 1.35
N VAL A 528 -12.78 -17.22 1.88
CA VAL A 528 -11.66 -17.91 1.24
C VAL A 528 -12.14 -19.28 0.79
N GLU A 529 -12.44 -19.37 -0.51
CA GLU A 529 -13.21 -20.41 -1.16
C GLU A 529 -14.08 -21.28 -0.22
N GLN A 530 -15.19 -20.76 0.32
CA GLN A 530 -16.35 -21.64 0.48
C GLN A 530 -16.98 -21.84 -0.89
N GLU A 531 -16.50 -22.85 -1.61
CA GLU A 531 -17.31 -23.69 -2.49
C GLU A 531 -18.15 -23.06 -3.63
N SER A 532 -18.03 -21.78 -3.99
CA SER A 532 -18.76 -21.24 -5.17
C SER A 532 -18.00 -21.37 -6.50
N ALA A 533 -16.72 -21.78 -6.47
CA ALA A 533 -15.97 -22.26 -7.64
C ALA A 533 -15.48 -23.72 -7.53
N LEU A 534 -15.65 -24.38 -6.38
CA LEU A 534 -15.22 -25.77 -6.14
C LEU A 534 -16.35 -26.80 -5.98
N LYS A 535 -17.63 -26.42 -6.16
CA LYS A 535 -18.66 -27.34 -6.69
C LYS A 535 -18.69 -27.39 -8.23
N LYS A 536 -17.51 -27.21 -8.85
CA LYS A 536 -17.19 -27.80 -10.16
C LYS A 536 -16.11 -28.89 -10.06
N ILE A 537 -15.98 -29.51 -8.89
CA ILE A 537 -15.47 -30.87 -8.76
C ILE A 537 -16.69 -31.74 -8.39
N ASN A 538 -17.14 -32.56 -9.34
CA ASN A 538 -17.92 -33.76 -8.98
C ASN A 538 -16.99 -34.62 -8.09
N PRO A 539 -17.46 -35.31 -7.03
CA PRO A 539 -16.72 -35.99 -5.94
C PRO A 539 -15.41 -36.79 -6.20
N ASP A 540 -14.82 -36.75 -7.39
CA ASP A 540 -13.78 -37.65 -7.87
C ASP A 540 -12.64 -36.94 -8.62
N GLY A 541 -12.45 -35.62 -8.42
CA GLY A 541 -11.14 -34.97 -8.63
C GLY A 541 -10.63 -34.74 -10.06
N VAL A 542 -11.48 -34.37 -11.03
CA VAL A 542 -11.04 -34.05 -12.41
C VAL A 542 -11.26 -32.57 -12.74
N PRO A 543 -10.23 -31.80 -13.15
CA PRO A 543 -10.39 -30.40 -13.51
C PRO A 543 -10.76 -30.19 -15.00
N PHE A 544 -11.52 -29.11 -15.23
CA PHE A 544 -11.87 -28.46 -16.50
C PHE A 544 -13.25 -28.80 -17.12
N VAL A 545 -14.22 -27.88 -16.95
CA VAL A 545 -15.54 -27.90 -17.62
C VAL A 545 -15.70 -26.61 -18.43
N GLY A 546 -15.28 -26.66 -19.69
CA GLY A 546 -15.45 -25.57 -20.67
C GLY A 546 -15.66 -26.05 -22.10
N SER A 547 -15.09 -27.20 -22.50
CA SER A 547 -15.28 -27.81 -23.81
C SER A 547 -16.16 -29.08 -23.75
N GLU A 548 -16.83 -29.39 -24.87
CA GLU A 548 -17.67 -30.59 -25.04
C GLU A 548 -16.90 -31.88 -24.73
N ILE A 549 -15.63 -31.95 -25.18
CA ILE A 549 -14.74 -33.09 -24.92
C ILE A 549 -14.39 -33.24 -23.43
N GLY A 550 -14.29 -32.14 -22.67
CA GLY A 550 -14.05 -32.17 -21.23
C GLY A 550 -15.25 -32.74 -20.46
N GLN A 551 -16.47 -32.41 -20.89
CA GLN A 551 -17.69 -32.97 -20.31
C GLN A 551 -17.82 -34.47 -20.58
N GLU A 552 -17.45 -34.93 -21.78
CA GLU A 552 -17.45 -36.36 -22.14
C GLU A 552 -16.34 -37.15 -21.42
N SER A 553 -15.22 -36.50 -21.08
CA SER A 553 -14.06 -37.14 -20.46
C SER A 553 -14.19 -37.31 -18.94
N ALA A 554 -14.96 -36.44 -18.26
CA ALA A 554 -15.14 -36.45 -16.82
C ALA A 554 -15.62 -37.80 -16.22
N PRO A 555 -16.66 -38.47 -16.74
CA PRO A 555 -17.10 -39.77 -16.20
C PRO A 555 -16.06 -40.88 -16.40
N LEU A 556 -15.25 -40.78 -17.45
CA LEU A 556 -14.21 -41.76 -17.78
C LEU A 556 -13.04 -41.68 -16.79
N VAL A 557 -12.56 -40.46 -16.51
CA VAL A 557 -11.48 -40.24 -15.55
C VAL A 557 -11.91 -40.62 -14.14
N LYS A 558 -13.17 -40.32 -13.76
CA LYS A 558 -13.76 -40.81 -12.51
C LYS A 558 -13.67 -42.34 -12.40
N LYS A 559 -14.17 -43.07 -13.41
CA LYS A 559 -14.12 -44.54 -13.45
C LYS A 559 -12.69 -45.08 -13.35
N ALA A 560 -11.73 -44.39 -13.96
CA ALA A 560 -10.31 -44.74 -13.89
C ALA A 560 -9.70 -44.54 -12.50
N MET A 561 -10.04 -43.44 -11.82
CA MET A 561 -9.58 -43.15 -10.46
C MET A 561 -10.21 -44.12 -9.45
N GLU A 562 -11.50 -44.44 -9.58
CA GLU A 562 -12.16 -45.47 -8.78
C GLU A 562 -11.49 -46.85 -8.94
N ASN A 563 -11.01 -47.19 -10.14
CA ASN A 563 -10.27 -48.44 -10.37
C ASN A 563 -8.92 -48.45 -9.62
N LEU A 564 -8.23 -47.30 -9.55
CA LEU A 564 -6.99 -47.14 -8.80
C LEU A 564 -7.22 -47.23 -7.28
N GLU A 565 -8.26 -46.58 -6.77
CA GLU A 565 -8.56 -46.53 -5.33
C GLU A 565 -9.06 -47.88 -4.79
N ASN A 566 -9.83 -48.62 -5.57
CA ASN A 566 -10.35 -49.94 -5.18
C ASN A 566 -9.30 -51.06 -5.30
N GLY A 567 -8.04 -50.73 -5.58
CA GLY A 567 -6.96 -51.72 -5.68
C GLY A 567 -7.07 -52.60 -6.93
N GLY A 568 -7.46 -52.01 -8.07
CA GLY A 568 -7.49 -52.68 -9.37
C GLY A 568 -6.14 -53.30 -9.77
N LEU A 569 -6.11 -53.99 -10.92
CA LEU A 569 -4.95 -54.77 -11.38
C LEU A 569 -3.68 -53.89 -11.41
N PRO A 570 -2.67 -54.15 -10.53
CA PRO A 570 -1.54 -53.23 -10.33
C PRO A 570 -0.71 -52.96 -11.58
N GLU A 571 -0.71 -53.90 -12.52
CA GLU A 571 0.00 -53.80 -13.81
C GLU A 571 -0.55 -52.69 -14.73
N TYR A 572 -1.78 -52.21 -14.49
CA TYR A 572 -2.39 -51.12 -15.27
C TYR A 572 -2.31 -49.75 -14.59
N ALA A 573 -1.98 -49.70 -13.29
CA ALA A 573 -2.05 -48.47 -12.49
C ALA A 573 -1.17 -47.32 -13.03
N GLU A 574 0.04 -47.63 -13.49
CA GLU A 574 0.95 -46.64 -14.07
C GLU A 574 0.43 -46.10 -15.42
N ARG A 575 -0.18 -46.97 -16.23
CA ARG A 575 -0.75 -46.60 -17.54
C ARG A 575 -2.00 -45.73 -17.37
N ILE A 576 -2.86 -46.05 -16.40
CA ILE A 576 -4.03 -45.23 -16.05
C ILE A 576 -3.59 -43.83 -15.64
N ASN A 577 -2.66 -43.72 -14.68
CA ASN A 577 -2.17 -42.42 -14.21
C ASN A 577 -1.53 -41.59 -15.33
N THR A 578 -0.79 -42.23 -16.23
CA THR A 578 -0.17 -41.55 -17.38
C THR A 578 -1.23 -41.02 -18.35
N LEU A 579 -2.24 -41.82 -18.69
CA LEU A 579 -3.30 -41.39 -19.61
C LEU A 579 -4.18 -40.29 -19.02
N ILE A 580 -4.50 -40.33 -17.72
CA ILE A 580 -5.22 -39.25 -17.03
C ILE A 580 -4.40 -37.96 -17.08
N LYS A 581 -3.11 -38.03 -16.77
CA LYS A 581 -2.22 -36.86 -16.78
C LYS A 581 -2.13 -36.21 -18.16
N GLU A 582 -1.94 -37.01 -19.21
CA GLU A 582 -1.86 -36.51 -20.58
C GLU A 582 -3.20 -35.93 -21.08
N LEU A 583 -4.31 -36.54 -20.70
CA LEU A 583 -5.67 -36.05 -20.99
C LEU A 583 -5.93 -34.70 -20.31
N VAL A 584 -5.63 -34.57 -19.02
CA VAL A 584 -5.80 -33.32 -18.26
C VAL A 584 -4.92 -32.21 -18.82
N ASN A 585 -3.65 -32.49 -19.12
CA ASN A 585 -2.74 -31.51 -19.72
C ASN A 585 -3.24 -31.04 -21.11
N ALA A 586 -3.83 -31.93 -21.91
CA ALA A 586 -4.41 -31.56 -23.20
C ALA A 586 -5.65 -30.65 -23.06
N LEU A 587 -6.50 -30.91 -22.04
CA LEU A 587 -7.66 -30.09 -21.73
C LEU A 587 -7.28 -28.70 -21.20
N GLU A 588 -6.27 -28.62 -20.32
CA GLU A 588 -5.75 -27.36 -19.77
C GLU A 588 -5.15 -26.45 -20.86
N ASN A 589 -4.53 -27.05 -21.88
CA ASN A 589 -3.98 -26.32 -23.02
C ASN A 589 -5.00 -26.06 -24.15
N GLY A 590 -6.27 -26.40 -23.97
CA GLY A 590 -7.34 -26.18 -24.95
C GLY A 590 -7.18 -26.99 -26.25
N ASN A 591 -6.49 -28.14 -26.22
CA ASN A 591 -6.21 -28.96 -27.40
C ASN A 591 -7.17 -30.15 -27.51
N ASP A 592 -8.41 -29.87 -27.91
CA ASP A 592 -9.51 -30.85 -27.94
C ASP A 592 -9.20 -32.11 -28.77
N LYS A 593 -8.39 -32.00 -29.83
CA LYS A 593 -7.98 -33.16 -30.64
C LYS A 593 -7.07 -34.12 -29.89
N VAL A 594 -6.14 -33.58 -29.10
CA VAL A 594 -5.23 -34.38 -28.29
C VAL A 594 -5.97 -34.93 -27.06
N ALA A 595 -6.88 -34.15 -26.49
CA ALA A 595 -7.76 -34.62 -25.42
C ALA A 595 -8.63 -35.80 -25.89
N ALA A 596 -9.25 -35.72 -27.06
CA ALA A 596 -10.03 -36.83 -27.62
C ALA A 596 -9.19 -38.11 -27.79
N LEU A 597 -7.96 -37.99 -28.29
CA LEU A 597 -7.05 -39.13 -28.44
C LEU A 597 -6.76 -39.84 -27.10
N TYR A 598 -6.49 -39.08 -26.04
CA TYR A 598 -6.17 -39.67 -24.74
C TYR A 598 -7.39 -40.19 -24.00
N ARG A 599 -8.55 -39.55 -24.18
CA ARG A 599 -9.84 -40.08 -23.72
C ARG A 599 -10.14 -41.44 -24.36
N ASP A 600 -9.98 -41.56 -25.67
CA ASP A 600 -10.26 -42.83 -26.38
C ASP A 600 -9.31 -43.94 -25.89
N LYS A 601 -8.01 -43.63 -25.74
CA LYS A 601 -7.03 -44.57 -25.16
C LYS A 601 -7.36 -44.98 -23.73
N LEU A 602 -7.84 -44.06 -22.90
CA LEU A 602 -8.24 -44.35 -21.53
C LEU A 602 -9.51 -45.22 -21.52
N THR A 603 -10.40 -45.03 -22.51
CA THR A 603 -11.60 -45.85 -22.68
C THR A 603 -11.25 -47.29 -23.04
N ASP A 604 -10.37 -47.47 -24.03
CA ASP A 604 -9.87 -48.79 -24.43
C ASP A 604 -9.20 -49.51 -23.24
N LEU A 605 -8.36 -48.80 -22.49
CA LEU A 605 -7.66 -49.37 -21.34
C LEU A 605 -8.63 -49.82 -20.24
N LEU A 606 -9.66 -49.02 -19.94
CA LEU A 606 -10.66 -49.40 -18.93
C LEU A 606 -11.51 -50.59 -19.39
N PHE A 607 -11.77 -50.72 -20.70
CA PHE A 607 -12.43 -51.88 -21.26
C PHE A 607 -11.58 -53.14 -21.11
N ASP A 608 -10.28 -53.07 -21.42
CA ASP A 608 -9.33 -54.18 -21.23
C ASP A 608 -9.26 -54.64 -19.76
N ILE A 609 -9.29 -53.68 -18.82
CA ILE A 609 -9.29 -53.98 -17.38
C ILE A 609 -10.60 -54.67 -16.96
N GLU A 610 -11.74 -54.25 -17.50
CA GLU A 610 -13.04 -54.89 -17.23
C GLU A 610 -13.14 -56.30 -17.81
N GLU A 611 -12.48 -56.61 -18.93
CA GLU A 611 -12.41 -57.99 -19.44
C GLU A 611 -11.44 -58.87 -18.64
N ALA A 612 -10.44 -58.28 -17.99
CA ALA A 612 -9.43 -58.98 -17.20
C ALA A 612 -9.85 -59.26 -15.75
N GLN A 613 -10.88 -58.58 -15.24
CA GLN A 613 -11.50 -58.74 -13.92
C GLN A 613 -12.65 -59.76 -13.96
#